data_AF-A0A1C7LPM0-F1
#
_entry.id   AF-A0A1C7LPM0-F1
#
_cell.length_a   1.000
_cell.length_b   1.000
_cell.length_c   1.000
_cell.angle_alpha   90.00
_cell.angle_beta   90.00
_cell.angle_gamma   90.00
#
_symmetry.space_group_name_H-M   'P 1'
#
loop_
_entity.id
_entity.type
_entity.pdbx_description
1 polymer ?
#
loop_
_entity_poly.entity_id
_entity_poly.type
_entity_poly.pdbx_seq_one_letter_code
_entity_poly.pdbx_strand_id
1 'polypeptide(L)'
;MFSCHESQGLEYVLGVRKECELPLAFMDRRTYILEPDLEGVLGPHKDSEGAYWIRNKSNGSILGIGSKTADDLVPLMWLIEALSDGVRFRIRNAQSANVLDVKENNTADGASVIIYTPNGNNNQNWNVEWVDDAGGMAYYRITSISTKKTGWYLQYDKTQGVIVGNKISSTSATRSQLWFLDAEEGSEAYVIRSVEDDTKVLDLSGSGMADGTPVIAYTYHAGPNQQWEITDVDYNDPEEDRVRIVSNVAHTVVQVIEGASYGTLQAQTNKGDTTQTWRLHQYPFPSLFWSTIQNLKTGTFLKQDSSTVSPSSGARNALDYSVQWRFISNPTQPHHYSLVNRGTGWVVVGRKTSPTVTAANSSQGENGGLWARERAGQGMATVNTETVGAIDHYAGGSTIEAYPNNGTDNPYHQWISVRVIGSRAIFCSR
;
A
#
# COMPACT_ATOMS: atom_id res chain seq x y z
N MET A 1 -10.76 33.31 -17.32
CA MET A 1 -10.14 34.33 -16.45
C MET A 1 -11.10 34.55 -15.29
N PHE A 2 -10.88 33.91 -14.14
CA PHE A 2 -11.71 34.16 -12.95
C PHE A 2 -10.82 34.18 -11.71
N SER A 3 -11.06 35.19 -10.88
CA SER A 3 -10.22 35.69 -9.80
C SER A 3 -10.60 35.09 -8.44
N CYS A 4 -9.60 34.82 -7.61
CA CYS A 4 -9.75 34.82 -6.17
C CYS A 4 -10.05 36.26 -5.69
N HIS A 5 -10.94 36.43 -4.71
CA HIS A 5 -10.93 37.66 -3.91
C HIS A 5 -11.25 37.43 -2.43
N GLU A 6 -10.49 38.18 -1.64
CA GLU A 6 -10.42 38.30 -0.19
C GLU A 6 -11.71 38.80 0.48
N SER A 7 -11.75 38.56 1.78
CA SER A 7 -12.78 38.88 2.76
C SER A 7 -13.18 40.35 2.83
N GLN A 8 -14.46 40.61 3.16
CA GLN A 8 -14.94 41.51 4.22
C GLN A 8 -16.47 41.36 4.40
N GLY A 9 -16.95 41.43 5.66
CA GLY A 9 -18.33 41.81 5.98
C GLY A 9 -19.28 40.70 6.46
N LEU A 10 -19.68 40.80 7.74
CA LEU A 10 -20.79 40.07 8.37
C LEU A 10 -22.14 40.44 7.76
N GLU A 11 -22.98 39.44 7.44
CA GLU A 11 -24.43 39.49 7.62
C GLU A 11 -25.00 38.06 7.61
N TYR A 12 -25.63 37.64 8.73
CA TYR A 12 -26.42 36.42 8.80
C TYR A 12 -27.80 36.71 8.19
N VAL A 13 -28.17 35.97 7.14
CA VAL A 13 -29.56 35.82 6.72
C VAL A 13 -29.82 34.33 6.45
N LEU A 14 -30.73 33.76 7.25
CA LEU A 14 -31.37 32.46 7.00
C LEU A 14 -31.93 32.47 5.57
N GLY A 15 -31.33 31.66 4.71
CA GLY A 15 -31.81 31.46 3.36
C GLY A 15 -31.23 30.15 2.86
N VAL A 16 -32.11 29.17 2.67
CA VAL A 16 -31.86 27.94 1.93
C VAL A 16 -31.11 28.32 0.65
N ARG A 17 -29.79 28.05 0.59
CA ARG A 17 -28.99 28.36 -0.60
C ARG A 17 -28.42 27.08 -1.18
N LYS A 18 -28.98 26.79 -2.36
CA LYS A 18 -28.39 26.14 -3.54
C LYS A 18 -27.37 25.05 -3.25
N GLU A 19 -27.77 23.83 -3.58
CA GLU A 19 -26.86 22.75 -3.95
C GLU A 19 -25.68 23.34 -4.73
N CYS A 20 -24.52 23.38 -4.10
CA CYS A 20 -23.28 23.65 -4.80
C CYS A 20 -23.05 22.46 -5.74
N GLU A 21 -23.50 22.58 -6.98
CA GLU A 21 -23.01 21.76 -8.08
C GLU A 21 -21.54 22.13 -8.26
N LEU A 22 -20.67 21.41 -7.56
CA LEU A 22 -19.25 21.40 -7.87
C LEU A 22 -19.09 20.60 -9.17
N PRO A 23 -18.55 21.18 -10.25
CA PRO A 23 -18.08 20.39 -11.36
C PRO A 23 -16.80 19.69 -10.90
N LEU A 24 -16.97 18.60 -10.14
CA LEU A 24 -15.89 17.67 -9.82
C LEU A 24 -15.55 16.93 -11.12
N ALA A 25 -14.58 17.47 -11.85
CA ALA A 25 -13.90 16.74 -12.90
C ALA A 25 -13.31 15.46 -12.30
N PHE A 26 -13.66 14.31 -12.89
CA PHE A 26 -13.08 12.97 -12.69
C PHE A 26 -12.56 12.67 -11.28
N MET A 27 -13.35 11.98 -10.46
CA MET A 27 -12.78 11.02 -9.52
C MET A 27 -12.33 9.78 -10.32
N ASP A 28 -11.29 9.93 -11.15
CA ASP A 28 -10.51 8.79 -11.62
C ASP A 28 -9.66 8.25 -10.46
N ARG A 29 -9.39 6.94 -10.46
CA ARG A 29 -8.61 6.18 -9.46
C ARG A 29 -7.25 6.79 -9.13
N ARG A 30 -6.76 7.76 -9.93
CA ARG A 30 -5.44 8.39 -9.83
C ARG A 30 -5.45 9.83 -9.29
N THR A 31 -6.61 10.39 -8.96
CA THR A 31 -6.75 11.85 -8.78
C THR A 31 -6.79 12.32 -7.32
N TYR A 32 -7.23 11.48 -6.38
CA TYR A 32 -7.42 11.89 -4.98
C TYR A 32 -6.78 10.91 -3.99
N ILE A 33 -6.24 11.43 -2.87
CA ILE A 33 -5.56 10.68 -1.82
C ILE A 33 -6.31 10.91 -0.50
N LEU A 34 -6.47 9.84 0.28
CA LEU A 34 -6.99 9.91 1.65
C LEU A 34 -5.85 10.18 2.63
N GLU A 35 -5.91 11.32 3.28
CA GLU A 35 -4.97 11.66 4.35
C GLU A 35 -5.67 11.53 5.70
N PRO A 36 -5.17 10.66 6.59
CA PRO A 36 -5.77 10.51 7.91
C PRO A 36 -5.61 11.81 8.72
N ASP A 37 -6.57 12.10 9.58
CA ASP A 37 -6.42 13.14 10.60
C ASP A 37 -5.32 12.73 11.60
N LEU A 38 -4.11 13.23 11.38
CA LEU A 38 -2.93 13.00 12.21
C LEU A 38 -2.85 13.96 13.41
N GLU A 39 -3.55 15.08 13.34
CA GLU A 39 -3.48 16.16 14.33
C GLU A 39 -4.57 16.02 15.41
N GLY A 40 -5.50 15.10 15.23
CA GLY A 40 -6.60 14.86 16.17
C GLY A 40 -7.53 16.06 16.25
N VAL A 41 -7.75 16.74 15.12
CA VAL A 41 -8.59 17.94 14.99
C VAL A 41 -10.01 17.66 15.47
N LEU A 42 -10.50 16.44 15.29
CA LEU A 42 -11.80 16.00 15.81
C LEU A 42 -11.73 15.23 17.14
N GLY A 43 -10.54 15.16 17.76
CA GLY A 43 -10.23 14.20 18.82
C GLY A 43 -10.20 12.76 18.30
N PRO A 44 -9.97 11.75 19.16
CA PRO A 44 -10.08 10.36 18.77
C PRO A 44 -11.54 10.09 18.40
N HIS A 45 -11.87 10.13 17.11
CA HIS A 45 -13.14 9.66 16.59
C HIS A 45 -13.17 8.13 16.71
N LYS A 46 -13.50 7.70 17.91
CA LYS A 46 -13.56 6.30 18.34
C LYS A 46 -14.51 5.47 17.46
N ASP A 47 -15.52 6.09 16.87
CA ASP A 47 -16.65 5.36 16.27
C ASP A 47 -16.67 5.33 14.72
N SER A 48 -15.74 6.02 14.02
CA SER A 48 -15.64 5.97 12.54
C SER A 48 -14.44 5.13 12.08
N GLU A 49 -14.52 4.45 10.92
CA GLU A 49 -13.35 3.72 10.38
C GLU A 49 -12.17 4.66 10.00
N GLY A 50 -12.43 5.97 9.92
CA GLY A 50 -11.44 7.04 10.03
C GLY A 50 -11.99 8.39 9.54
N ALA A 51 -11.45 9.49 10.06
CA ALA A 51 -11.64 10.82 9.51
C ALA A 51 -10.46 11.17 8.59
N TYR A 52 -10.78 11.71 7.42
CA TYR A 52 -9.84 11.94 6.34
C TYR A 52 -10.03 13.30 5.69
N TRP A 53 -8.93 13.88 5.24
CA TRP A 53 -8.97 14.82 4.13
C TRP A 53 -8.90 14.05 2.81
N ILE A 54 -9.69 14.48 1.83
CA ILE A 54 -9.62 13.97 0.47
C ILE A 54 -8.87 15.02 -0.35
N ARG A 55 -7.59 14.78 -0.63
CA ARG A 55 -6.71 15.73 -1.32
C ARG A 55 -6.58 15.38 -2.80
N ASN A 56 -6.72 16.35 -3.69
CA ASN A 56 -6.40 16.20 -5.09
C ASN A 56 -4.87 16.11 -5.27
N LYS A 57 -4.40 15.04 -5.91
CA LYS A 57 -2.98 14.73 -6.13
C LYS A 57 -2.27 15.76 -7.01
N SER A 58 -2.95 16.31 -8.01
CA SER A 58 -2.35 17.20 -9.02
C SER A 58 -2.08 18.62 -8.51
N ASN A 59 -2.94 19.11 -7.62
CA ASN A 59 -2.93 20.52 -7.21
C ASN A 59 -2.97 20.72 -5.69
N GLY A 60 -3.07 19.64 -4.90
CA GLY A 60 -3.08 19.68 -3.44
C GLY A 60 -4.34 20.25 -2.79
N SER A 61 -5.39 20.57 -3.57
CA SER A 61 -6.66 21.06 -3.02
C SER A 61 -7.37 19.98 -2.22
N ILE A 62 -8.02 20.38 -1.12
CA ILE A 62 -8.77 19.50 -0.23
C ILE A 62 -10.26 19.63 -0.54
N LEU A 63 -10.93 18.50 -0.75
CA LEU A 63 -12.38 18.45 -0.90
C LEU A 63 -13.06 18.81 0.43
N GLY A 64 -14.02 19.72 0.41
CA GLY A 64 -14.75 20.13 1.60
C GLY A 64 -16.01 20.92 1.27
N ILE A 65 -16.79 21.22 2.30
CA ILE A 65 -17.99 22.07 2.19
C ILE A 65 -17.75 23.46 2.76
N GLY A 66 -18.28 24.50 2.11
CA GLY A 66 -18.24 25.86 2.65
C GLY A 66 -16.89 26.57 2.59
N SER A 67 -16.80 27.71 3.28
CA SER A 67 -15.64 28.61 3.31
C SER A 67 -14.65 28.21 4.40
N LYS A 68 -13.36 28.12 4.05
CA LYS A 68 -12.25 27.89 4.98
C LYS A 68 -12.07 29.11 5.90
N THR A 69 -12.47 29.02 7.17
CA THR A 69 -11.89 29.87 8.22
C THR A 69 -10.76 29.11 8.89
N ALA A 70 -9.71 29.81 9.34
CA ALA A 70 -8.49 29.19 9.87
C ALA A 70 -8.72 28.21 11.04
N ASP A 71 -9.86 28.36 11.74
CA ASP A 71 -10.17 27.61 12.96
C ASP A 71 -11.28 26.54 12.78
N ASP A 72 -11.89 26.42 11.59
CA ASP A 72 -12.96 25.42 11.34
C ASP A 72 -12.58 24.50 10.18
N LEU A 73 -11.87 23.42 10.51
CA LEU A 73 -11.41 22.39 9.57
C LEU A 73 -12.42 21.25 9.39
N VAL A 74 -13.43 21.15 10.27
CA VAL A 74 -14.50 20.13 10.23
C VAL A 74 -15.24 20.07 8.87
N PRO A 75 -15.50 21.20 8.17
CA PRO A 75 -16.14 21.18 6.85
C PRO A 75 -15.29 20.49 5.77
N LEU A 76 -13.97 20.40 5.97
CA LEU A 76 -13.01 19.76 5.05
C LEU A 76 -12.81 18.27 5.34
N MET A 77 -13.44 17.74 6.39
CA MET A 77 -13.20 16.39 6.87
C MET A 77 -14.31 15.42 6.44
N TRP A 78 -13.87 14.22 6.10
CA TRP A 78 -14.72 13.15 5.57
C TRP A 78 -14.53 11.88 6.37
N LEU A 79 -15.64 11.33 6.82
CA LEU A 79 -15.71 10.08 7.55
C LEU A 79 -15.97 8.96 6.54
N ILE A 80 -15.05 7.99 6.50
CA ILE A 80 -15.18 6.79 5.68
C ILE A 80 -15.80 5.71 6.56
N GLU A 81 -17.01 5.28 6.23
CA GLU A 81 -17.83 4.38 7.06
C GLU A 81 -18.12 3.10 6.28
N ALA A 82 -17.67 1.94 6.74
CA ALA A 82 -18.01 0.69 6.08
C ALA A 82 -19.51 0.39 6.17
N LEU A 83 -20.05 -0.16 5.09
CA LEU A 83 -21.37 -0.75 5.06
C LEU A 83 -21.33 -2.17 5.66
N SER A 84 -22.50 -2.76 5.85
CA SER A 84 -22.66 -4.08 6.50
C SER A 84 -21.94 -5.23 5.79
N ASP A 85 -21.56 -5.05 4.52
CA ASP A 85 -20.76 -6.04 3.77
C ASP A 85 -19.25 -5.94 4.06
N GLY A 86 -18.80 -4.88 4.73
CA GLY A 86 -17.38 -4.65 5.02
C GLY A 86 -16.53 -4.33 3.78
N VAL A 87 -17.12 -4.21 2.60
CA VAL A 87 -16.40 -4.00 1.32
C VAL A 87 -16.69 -2.61 0.74
N ARG A 88 -17.94 -2.14 0.87
CA ARG A 88 -18.37 -0.83 0.40
C ARG A 88 -18.39 0.16 1.55
N PHE A 89 -18.26 1.43 1.21
CA PHE A 89 -18.14 2.54 2.14
C PHE A 89 -19.11 3.66 1.81
N ARG A 90 -19.54 4.35 2.85
CA ARG A 90 -20.16 5.66 2.75
C ARG A 90 -19.11 6.72 3.09
N ILE A 91 -19.03 7.76 2.27
CA ILE A 91 -18.12 8.88 2.47
C ILE A 91 -18.94 10.06 2.96
N ARG A 92 -18.94 10.30 4.27
CA ARG A 92 -19.82 11.27 4.94
C ARG A 92 -19.04 12.51 5.35
N ASN A 93 -19.52 13.69 5.01
CA ASN A 93 -18.91 14.92 5.50
C ASN A 93 -19.12 15.05 7.02
N ALA A 94 -18.06 15.40 7.75
CA ALA A 94 -18.07 15.44 9.22
C ALA A 94 -18.99 16.52 9.79
N GLN A 95 -19.17 17.65 9.08
CA GLN A 95 -20.01 18.75 9.54
C GLN A 95 -21.49 18.57 9.18
N SER A 96 -21.79 18.32 7.90
CA SER A 96 -23.18 18.29 7.40
C SER A 96 -23.90 16.95 7.60
N ALA A 97 -23.15 15.87 7.87
CA ALA A 97 -23.63 14.50 7.82
C ALA A 97 -24.21 14.02 6.47
N ASN A 98 -24.18 14.86 5.43
CA ASN A 98 -24.46 14.47 4.06
C ASN A 98 -23.31 13.65 3.47
N VAL A 99 -23.59 12.89 2.42
CA VAL A 99 -22.68 11.91 1.83
C VAL A 99 -22.31 12.24 0.40
N LEU A 100 -21.14 11.76 -0.01
CA LEU A 100 -20.71 11.78 -1.40
C LEU A 100 -21.66 10.88 -2.23
N ASP A 101 -22.21 11.43 -3.31
CA ASP A 101 -23.28 10.83 -4.11
C ASP A 101 -23.03 11.09 -5.60
N VAL A 102 -23.19 10.07 -6.45
CA VAL A 102 -23.22 10.29 -7.92
C VAL A 102 -24.60 10.78 -8.31
N LYS A 103 -24.69 12.03 -8.80
CA LYS A 103 -25.95 12.72 -9.09
C LYS A 103 -26.86 11.85 -9.95
N GLU A 104 -28.10 11.69 -9.48
CA GLU A 104 -29.17 10.95 -10.17
C GLU A 104 -28.83 9.48 -10.48
N ASN A 105 -27.85 8.88 -9.79
CA ASN A 105 -27.35 7.52 -10.06
C ASN A 105 -26.89 7.35 -11.52
N ASN A 106 -26.35 8.44 -12.10
CA ASN A 106 -25.89 8.45 -13.48
C ASN A 106 -24.60 7.65 -13.62
N THR A 107 -24.64 6.57 -14.41
CA THR A 107 -23.49 5.69 -14.66
C THR A 107 -22.68 6.08 -15.90
N ALA A 108 -23.02 7.17 -16.57
CA ALA A 108 -22.29 7.65 -17.74
C ALA A 108 -20.98 8.35 -17.33
N ASP A 109 -19.97 8.26 -18.20
CA ASP A 109 -18.70 8.95 -18.00
C ASP A 109 -18.91 10.47 -17.84
N GLY A 110 -18.22 11.05 -16.86
CA GLY A 110 -18.35 12.46 -16.52
C GLY A 110 -19.57 12.81 -15.65
N ALA A 111 -20.29 11.82 -15.13
CA ALA A 111 -21.34 12.05 -14.13
C ALA A 111 -20.81 12.85 -12.94
N SER A 112 -21.59 13.85 -12.51
CA SER A 112 -21.20 14.73 -11.41
C SER A 112 -21.31 14.02 -10.06
N VAL A 113 -20.28 14.17 -9.24
CA VAL A 113 -20.31 13.79 -7.83
C VAL A 113 -20.77 14.99 -7.01
N ILE A 114 -21.76 14.79 -6.16
CA ILE A 114 -22.39 15.82 -5.33
C ILE A 114 -22.38 15.40 -3.86
N ILE A 115 -22.88 16.27 -3.00
CA ILE A 115 -23.13 16.00 -1.59
C ILE A 115 -24.63 15.97 -1.40
N TYR A 116 -25.14 14.84 -0.92
CA TYR A 116 -26.58 14.63 -0.81
C TYR A 116 -26.96 13.99 0.52
N THR A 117 -28.22 14.16 0.90
CA THR A 117 -28.75 13.52 2.10
C THR A 117 -28.66 12.00 1.96
N PRO A 118 -28.16 11.27 2.98
CA PRO A 118 -28.06 9.83 2.91
C PRO A 118 -29.44 9.21 2.69
N ASN A 119 -29.59 8.46 1.59
CA ASN A 119 -30.83 7.80 1.20
C ASN A 119 -30.66 6.28 1.06
N GLY A 120 -29.42 5.77 1.15
CA GLY A 120 -29.11 4.34 1.13
C GLY A 120 -29.01 3.73 -0.28
N ASN A 121 -29.10 4.55 -1.32
CA ASN A 121 -28.98 4.09 -2.70
C ASN A 121 -27.51 3.75 -3.06
N ASN A 122 -27.34 2.94 -4.11
CA ASN A 122 -26.01 2.46 -4.51
C ASN A 122 -25.07 3.57 -5.00
N ASN A 123 -25.59 4.68 -5.53
CA ASN A 123 -24.79 5.85 -5.91
C ASN A 123 -24.17 6.62 -4.73
N GLN A 124 -24.47 6.22 -3.49
CA GLN A 124 -23.84 6.73 -2.27
C GLN A 124 -22.84 5.74 -1.66
N ASN A 125 -22.65 4.58 -2.30
CA ASN A 125 -21.80 3.50 -1.84
C ASN A 125 -20.53 3.45 -2.71
N TRP A 126 -19.38 3.63 -2.07
CA TRP A 126 -18.09 3.76 -2.71
C TRP A 126 -17.21 2.57 -2.35
N ASN A 127 -16.41 2.08 -3.29
CA ASN A 127 -15.27 1.23 -2.93
C ASN A 127 -14.10 2.15 -2.61
N VAL A 128 -13.47 1.95 -1.44
CA VAL A 128 -12.23 2.62 -1.07
C VAL A 128 -11.13 1.59 -1.14
N GLU A 129 -10.31 1.73 -2.18
CA GLU A 129 -9.13 0.89 -2.39
C GLU A 129 -7.86 1.67 -2.04
N TRP A 130 -6.83 0.96 -1.57
CA TRP A 130 -5.50 1.53 -1.61
C TRP A 130 -5.15 1.72 -3.08
N VAL A 131 -5.06 2.97 -3.49
CA VAL A 131 -4.37 3.35 -4.70
C VAL A 131 -3.03 3.89 -4.23
N ASP A 132 -1.95 3.12 -4.40
CA ASP A 132 -0.62 3.71 -4.34
C ASP A 132 -0.46 4.73 -5.48
N ASP A 133 0.69 5.39 -5.59
CA ASP A 133 0.96 6.28 -6.71
C ASP A 133 0.87 5.60 -8.10
N ALA A 134 0.57 4.29 -8.15
CA ALA A 134 0.44 3.46 -9.32
C ALA A 134 -0.91 2.71 -9.44
N GLY A 135 -1.99 3.27 -8.92
CA GLY A 135 -3.33 2.87 -9.39
C GLY A 135 -3.96 1.67 -8.69
N GLY A 136 -3.43 1.22 -7.54
CA GLY A 136 -4.03 0.12 -6.76
C GLY A 136 -3.67 -1.28 -7.29
N MET A 137 -2.61 -1.38 -8.09
CA MET A 137 -2.07 -2.66 -8.50
C MET A 137 -1.07 -3.17 -7.47
N ALA A 138 -1.15 -4.46 -7.16
CA ALA A 138 -0.12 -5.05 -6.32
C ALA A 138 1.21 -5.02 -7.05
N TYR A 139 2.26 -4.54 -6.39
CA TYR A 139 3.62 -4.67 -6.94
C TYR A 139 4.30 -5.93 -6.41
N TYR A 140 5.23 -6.43 -7.21
CA TYR A 140 5.90 -7.71 -7.03
C TYR A 140 7.39 -7.49 -6.83
N ARG A 141 8.00 -8.35 -6.00
CA ARG A 141 9.42 -8.65 -6.10
C ARG A 141 9.56 -9.88 -6.98
N ILE A 142 10.34 -9.76 -8.05
CA ILE A 142 10.57 -10.84 -9.00
C ILE A 142 11.98 -11.38 -8.74
N THR A 143 12.11 -12.69 -8.49
CA THR A 143 13.41 -13.32 -8.15
C THR A 143 13.78 -14.42 -9.14
N SER A 144 15.07 -14.55 -9.44
CA SER A 144 15.62 -15.61 -10.30
C SER A 144 16.12 -16.81 -9.49
N ILE A 145 16.02 -18.02 -10.05
CA ILE A 145 16.45 -19.29 -9.43
C ILE A 145 17.76 -19.83 -10.05
N SER A 146 18.64 -18.95 -10.56
CA SER A 146 19.91 -19.36 -11.18
C SER A 146 20.84 -20.11 -10.20
N THR A 147 21.51 -21.17 -10.68
CA THR A 147 22.12 -22.22 -9.84
C THR A 147 23.33 -21.79 -8.99
N LYS A 148 23.96 -20.63 -9.24
CA LYS A 148 25.05 -20.13 -8.39
C LYS A 148 24.62 -19.03 -7.41
N LYS A 149 23.50 -18.34 -7.68
CA LYS A 149 23.05 -17.15 -6.93
C LYS A 149 21.52 -17.10 -6.83
N THR A 150 20.92 -18.22 -6.43
CA THR A 150 19.48 -18.37 -6.24
C THR A 150 18.91 -17.23 -5.38
N GLY A 151 17.81 -16.62 -5.83
CA GLY A 151 17.13 -15.54 -5.11
C GLY A 151 17.62 -14.11 -5.44
N TRP A 152 18.37 -13.91 -6.53
CA TRP A 152 18.65 -12.57 -7.04
C TRP A 152 17.38 -11.88 -7.57
N TYR A 153 17.25 -10.58 -7.31
CA TYR A 153 16.04 -9.80 -7.55
C TYR A 153 16.17 -9.03 -8.87
N LEU A 154 15.12 -9.07 -9.68
CA LEU A 154 14.96 -8.18 -10.82
C LEU A 154 14.97 -6.74 -10.32
N GLN A 155 15.84 -5.92 -10.89
CA GLN A 155 16.09 -4.56 -10.44
C GLN A 155 16.21 -3.59 -11.60
N TYR A 156 15.50 -2.47 -11.52
CA TYR A 156 15.76 -1.30 -12.37
C TYR A 156 16.75 -0.37 -11.65
N ASP A 157 18.00 -0.42 -12.06
CA ASP A 157 19.03 0.50 -11.63
C ASP A 157 19.13 1.68 -12.62
N LYS A 158 18.99 2.92 -12.12
CA LYS A 158 19.03 4.12 -12.98
C LYS A 158 20.34 4.30 -13.74
N THR A 159 21.44 3.68 -13.28
CA THR A 159 22.75 3.74 -13.93
C THR A 159 23.04 2.53 -14.82
N GLN A 160 22.54 1.33 -14.46
CA GLN A 160 22.83 0.08 -15.18
C GLN A 160 21.67 -0.41 -16.07
N GLY A 161 20.47 0.15 -15.95
CA GLY A 161 19.26 -0.38 -16.60
C GLY A 161 18.64 -1.53 -15.83
N VAL A 162 18.11 -2.53 -16.53
CA VAL A 162 17.55 -3.73 -15.88
C VAL A 162 18.66 -4.75 -15.63
N ILE A 163 18.79 -5.15 -14.38
CA ILE A 163 19.75 -6.15 -13.91
C ILE A 163 19.06 -7.14 -12.98
N VAL A 164 19.78 -8.19 -12.60
CA VAL A 164 19.47 -9.00 -11.42
C VAL A 164 20.59 -8.91 -10.40
N GLY A 165 20.25 -8.69 -9.14
CA GLY A 165 21.24 -8.44 -8.09
C GLY A 165 20.80 -8.86 -6.69
N ASN A 166 21.64 -8.55 -5.70
CA ASN A 166 21.36 -8.86 -4.30
C ASN A 166 20.08 -8.16 -3.80
N LYS A 167 19.39 -8.79 -2.84
CA LYS A 167 18.25 -8.18 -2.13
C LYS A 167 18.64 -6.80 -1.59
N ILE A 168 17.86 -5.78 -1.92
CA ILE A 168 17.99 -4.46 -1.28
C ILE A 168 17.26 -4.49 0.06
N SER A 169 17.89 -3.89 1.08
CA SER A 169 17.30 -3.72 2.42
C SER A 169 15.90 -3.12 2.32
N SER A 170 14.96 -3.64 3.10
CA SER A 170 13.61 -3.07 3.19
C SER A 170 13.61 -1.61 3.67
N THR A 171 14.64 -1.20 4.41
CA THR A 171 14.83 0.17 4.90
C THR A 171 15.46 1.12 3.87
N SER A 172 15.74 0.64 2.67
CA SER A 172 16.30 1.46 1.60
C SER A 172 15.23 2.38 1.00
N ALA A 173 15.62 3.60 0.66
CA ALA A 173 14.71 4.58 0.05
C ALA A 173 14.36 4.27 -1.42
N THR A 174 15.06 3.32 -2.07
CA THR A 174 14.80 2.94 -3.47
C THR A 174 13.74 1.85 -3.61
N ARG A 175 13.04 1.91 -4.73
CA ARG A 175 11.97 1.02 -5.20
C ARG A 175 12.43 0.15 -6.37
N SER A 176 13.71 0.14 -6.68
CA SER A 176 14.27 -0.48 -7.88
C SER A 176 13.94 -1.96 -8.06
N GLN A 177 13.62 -2.68 -6.97
CA GLN A 177 13.25 -4.10 -6.98
C GLN A 177 11.74 -4.37 -6.91
N LEU A 178 10.91 -3.32 -7.00
CA LEU A 178 9.47 -3.43 -7.02
C LEU A 178 8.98 -3.20 -8.45
N TRP A 179 8.00 -4.01 -8.88
CA TRP A 179 7.47 -4.01 -10.24
C TRP A 179 5.96 -4.13 -10.26
N PHE A 180 5.26 -3.36 -11.09
CA PHE A 180 3.87 -3.62 -11.46
C PHE A 180 3.81 -4.66 -12.57
N LEU A 181 2.73 -5.43 -12.56
CA LEU A 181 2.32 -6.30 -13.66
C LEU A 181 1.02 -5.74 -14.21
N ASP A 182 1.12 -4.83 -15.18
CA ASP A 182 -0.07 -4.24 -15.81
C ASP A 182 -0.63 -5.25 -16.80
N ALA A 183 -1.85 -5.76 -16.58
CA ALA A 183 -2.50 -6.63 -17.54
C ALA A 183 -2.81 -5.83 -18.83
N GLU A 184 -2.48 -6.42 -19.98
CA GLU A 184 -2.81 -5.84 -21.28
C GLU A 184 -4.26 -6.20 -21.64
N GLU A 185 -5.08 -5.20 -21.97
CA GLU A 185 -6.50 -5.42 -22.24
C GLU A 185 -6.70 -6.33 -23.46
N GLY A 186 -7.50 -7.39 -23.29
CA GLY A 186 -7.77 -8.37 -24.35
C GLY A 186 -6.63 -9.35 -24.64
N SER A 187 -5.61 -9.44 -23.77
CA SER A 187 -4.48 -10.37 -23.88
C SER A 187 -4.21 -11.08 -22.55
N GLU A 188 -3.45 -12.19 -22.60
CA GLU A 188 -2.86 -12.84 -21.42
C GLU A 188 -1.49 -12.24 -21.04
N ALA A 189 -1.01 -11.27 -21.81
CA ALA A 189 0.26 -10.61 -21.59
C ALA A 189 0.18 -9.49 -20.53
N TYR A 190 1.34 -9.21 -19.94
CA TYR A 190 1.54 -8.14 -18.96
C TYR A 190 2.64 -7.18 -19.44
N VAL A 191 2.54 -5.93 -19.01
CA VAL A 191 3.66 -4.99 -18.99
C VAL A 191 4.30 -5.04 -17.61
N ILE A 192 5.60 -5.35 -17.55
CA ILE A 192 6.37 -5.38 -16.30
C ILE A 192 6.99 -4.00 -16.09
N ARG A 193 6.35 -3.16 -15.27
CA ARG A 193 6.67 -1.73 -15.09
C ARG A 193 7.42 -1.46 -13.79
N SER A 194 8.44 -0.63 -13.82
CA SER A 194 9.19 -0.29 -12.60
C SER A 194 8.38 0.62 -11.67
N VAL A 195 8.41 0.34 -10.36
CA VAL A 195 7.84 1.26 -9.35
C VAL A 195 8.76 2.46 -9.08
N GLU A 196 10.06 2.33 -9.36
CA GLU A 196 11.06 3.41 -9.16
C GLU A 196 10.96 4.51 -10.22
N ASP A 197 10.53 4.15 -11.43
CA ASP A 197 10.29 5.04 -12.56
C ASP A 197 9.20 4.40 -13.44
N ASP A 198 7.96 4.84 -13.27
CA ASP A 198 6.79 4.28 -13.94
C ASP A 198 6.79 4.52 -15.45
N THR A 199 7.70 5.35 -15.96
CA THR A 199 7.94 5.51 -17.39
C THR A 199 8.76 4.34 -17.97
N LYS A 200 9.40 3.53 -17.12
CA LYS A 200 10.29 2.43 -17.53
C LYS A 200 9.65 1.06 -17.36
N VAL A 201 9.76 0.24 -18.40
CA VAL A 201 9.22 -1.12 -18.47
C VAL A 201 10.28 -2.10 -18.96
N LEU A 202 10.08 -3.38 -18.65
CA LEU A 202 10.87 -4.46 -19.23
C LEU A 202 10.64 -4.52 -20.74
N ASP A 203 11.72 -4.47 -21.51
CA ASP A 203 11.68 -4.32 -22.98
C ASP A 203 12.65 -5.28 -23.64
N LEU A 204 12.16 -6.03 -24.62
CA LEU A 204 13.00 -6.81 -25.52
C LEU A 204 13.61 -5.89 -26.57
N SER A 205 14.91 -5.64 -26.45
CA SER A 205 15.62 -4.59 -27.18
C SER A 205 15.41 -4.70 -28.69
N GLY A 206 14.86 -3.63 -29.28
CA GLY A 206 14.65 -3.52 -30.73
C GLY A 206 13.69 -4.57 -31.31
N SER A 207 12.86 -5.22 -30.50
CA SER A 207 12.02 -6.36 -30.91
C SER A 207 12.83 -7.53 -31.50
N GLY A 208 14.10 -7.69 -31.09
CA GLY A 208 14.98 -8.73 -31.63
C GLY A 208 14.45 -10.13 -31.32
N MET A 209 14.32 -10.97 -32.35
CA MET A 209 13.79 -12.33 -32.23
C MET A 209 14.87 -13.41 -32.04
N ALA A 210 16.14 -13.03 -32.07
CA ALA A 210 17.25 -13.97 -31.95
C ALA A 210 17.59 -14.26 -30.48
N ASP A 211 18.04 -15.49 -30.21
CA ASP A 211 18.65 -15.84 -28.93
C ASP A 211 19.78 -14.88 -28.58
N GLY A 212 19.81 -14.43 -27.33
CA GLY A 212 20.79 -13.48 -26.83
C GLY A 212 20.39 -12.02 -27.00
N THR A 213 19.22 -11.73 -27.60
CA THR A 213 18.69 -10.35 -27.65
C THR A 213 18.57 -9.80 -26.23
N PRO A 214 19.17 -8.64 -25.92
CA PRO A 214 19.12 -8.08 -24.57
C PRO A 214 17.69 -7.74 -24.14
N VAL A 215 17.40 -7.98 -22.86
CA VAL A 215 16.19 -7.45 -22.20
C VAL A 215 16.61 -6.30 -21.29
N ILE A 216 16.01 -5.13 -21.49
CA ILE A 216 16.44 -3.85 -20.91
C ILE A 216 15.27 -3.13 -20.22
N ALA A 217 15.56 -1.99 -19.59
CA ALA A 217 14.52 -1.01 -19.24
C ALA A 217 14.41 -0.01 -20.39
N TYR A 218 13.21 0.20 -20.89
CA TYR A 218 12.96 1.23 -21.88
C TYR A 218 11.71 2.03 -21.57
N THR A 219 11.58 3.20 -22.19
CA THR A 219 10.38 4.03 -22.02
C THR A 219 9.17 3.30 -22.59
N TYR A 220 8.09 3.21 -21.80
CA TYR A 220 6.86 2.58 -22.23
C TYR A 220 6.30 3.23 -23.49
N HIS A 221 5.96 2.41 -24.48
CA HIS A 221 5.39 2.82 -25.76
C HIS A 221 4.36 1.81 -26.29
N ALA A 222 3.85 0.91 -25.44
CA ALA A 222 2.83 -0.08 -25.78
C ALA A 222 3.20 -1.00 -26.97
N GLY A 223 4.50 -1.21 -27.22
CA GLY A 223 4.95 -2.10 -28.29
C GLY A 223 4.87 -3.58 -27.88
N PRO A 224 4.66 -4.53 -28.81
CA PRO A 224 4.63 -5.96 -28.50
C PRO A 224 5.91 -6.49 -27.81
N ASN A 225 7.04 -5.82 -28.02
CA ASN A 225 8.32 -6.14 -27.34
C ASN A 225 8.38 -5.70 -25.87
N GLN A 226 7.34 -5.03 -25.35
CA GLN A 226 7.18 -4.65 -23.95
C GLN A 226 6.07 -5.46 -23.25
N GLN A 227 5.50 -6.44 -23.96
CA GLN A 227 4.44 -7.31 -23.47
C GLN A 227 4.99 -8.71 -23.22
N TRP A 228 4.67 -9.26 -22.06
CA TRP A 228 5.25 -10.49 -21.54
C TRP A 228 4.17 -11.40 -20.99
N GLU A 229 4.08 -12.63 -21.48
CA GLU A 229 3.26 -13.67 -20.86
C GLU A 229 4.00 -14.26 -19.66
N ILE A 230 3.28 -14.56 -18.59
CA ILE A 230 3.83 -15.24 -17.41
C ILE A 230 3.24 -16.65 -17.40
N THR A 231 4.09 -17.66 -17.57
CA THR A 231 3.65 -19.06 -17.73
C THR A 231 4.25 -19.93 -16.62
N ASP A 232 3.44 -20.79 -16.03
CA ASP A 232 3.92 -21.72 -14.99
C ASP A 232 4.98 -22.68 -15.52
N VAL A 233 5.97 -23.01 -14.69
CA VAL A 233 7.00 -23.97 -15.08
C VAL A 233 6.42 -25.37 -15.23
N ASP A 234 5.54 -25.75 -14.31
CA ASP A 234 4.71 -26.95 -14.34
C ASP A 234 3.33 -26.62 -13.78
N TYR A 235 2.33 -26.54 -14.66
CA TYR A 235 0.95 -26.25 -14.28
C TYR A 235 0.28 -27.37 -13.48
N ASN A 236 0.82 -28.60 -13.52
CA ASN A 236 0.20 -29.74 -12.83
C ASN A 236 0.71 -29.93 -11.40
N ASP A 237 1.77 -29.22 -11.00
CA ASP A 237 2.32 -29.27 -9.65
C ASP A 237 1.96 -27.98 -8.88
N PRO A 238 0.95 -28.01 -7.98
CA PRO A 238 0.55 -26.83 -7.23
C PRO A 238 1.60 -26.39 -6.18
N GLU A 239 2.63 -27.20 -5.92
CA GLU A 239 3.77 -26.80 -5.07
C GLU A 239 4.91 -26.15 -5.88
N GLU A 240 4.87 -26.24 -7.21
CA GLU A 240 5.78 -25.53 -8.10
C GLU A 240 5.32 -24.08 -8.27
N ASP A 241 6.07 -23.15 -7.69
CA ASP A 241 5.77 -21.72 -7.70
C ASP A 241 6.61 -20.93 -8.73
N ARG A 242 7.41 -21.61 -9.53
CA ARG A 242 8.23 -20.97 -10.56
C ARG A 242 7.45 -20.75 -11.84
N VAL A 243 7.76 -19.63 -12.48
CA VAL A 243 7.22 -19.22 -13.77
C VAL A 243 8.33 -18.92 -14.77
N ARG A 244 7.94 -18.75 -16.03
CA ARG A 244 8.74 -18.18 -17.11
C ARG A 244 8.12 -16.87 -17.54
N ILE A 245 8.97 -15.88 -17.82
CA ILE A 245 8.58 -14.62 -18.43
C ILE A 245 8.85 -14.77 -19.94
N VAL A 246 7.79 -14.78 -20.75
CA VAL A 246 7.82 -15.10 -22.17
C VAL A 246 7.55 -13.84 -22.97
N SER A 247 8.41 -13.52 -23.94
CA SER A 247 8.19 -12.41 -24.86
C SER A 247 6.97 -12.67 -25.73
N ASN A 248 6.02 -11.74 -25.75
CA ASN A 248 4.84 -11.85 -26.62
C ASN A 248 5.21 -11.79 -28.11
N VAL A 249 6.26 -11.03 -28.47
CA VAL A 249 6.68 -10.88 -29.87
C VAL A 249 7.62 -11.97 -30.38
N ALA A 250 8.50 -12.48 -29.52
CA ALA A 250 9.55 -13.41 -29.93
C ALA A 250 9.31 -14.85 -29.45
N HIS A 251 8.35 -15.07 -28.53
CA HIS A 251 8.08 -16.34 -27.87
C HIS A 251 9.30 -16.99 -27.19
N THR A 252 10.33 -16.19 -26.93
CA THR A 252 11.52 -16.53 -26.17
C THR A 252 11.32 -16.20 -24.69
N VAL A 253 12.08 -16.85 -23.83
CA VAL A 253 12.01 -16.67 -22.37
C VAL A 253 13.13 -15.77 -21.86
N VAL A 254 12.86 -15.00 -20.82
CA VAL A 254 13.87 -14.16 -20.17
C VAL A 254 14.82 -15.04 -19.36
N GLN A 255 16.09 -15.04 -19.75
CA GLN A 255 17.19 -15.75 -19.10
C GLN A 255 18.11 -14.78 -18.35
N VAL A 256 18.57 -15.19 -17.17
CA VAL A 256 19.66 -14.50 -16.47
C VAL A 256 21.02 -14.92 -17.02
N ILE A 257 21.83 -13.93 -17.39
CA ILE A 257 23.25 -14.07 -17.68
C ILE A 257 24.03 -13.61 -16.46
N GLU A 258 24.60 -14.56 -15.73
CA GLU A 258 25.30 -14.29 -14.48
C GLU A 258 26.60 -13.50 -14.70
N GLY A 259 26.77 -12.41 -13.96
CA GLY A 259 28.04 -11.69 -13.82
C GLY A 259 28.59 -11.75 -12.39
N ALA A 260 29.76 -11.15 -12.20
CA ALA A 260 30.49 -11.18 -10.93
C ALA A 260 29.70 -10.50 -9.79
N SER A 261 29.16 -9.31 -10.02
CA SER A 261 28.45 -8.50 -9.01
C SER A 261 26.93 -8.48 -9.20
N TYR A 262 26.48 -8.51 -10.45
CA TYR A 262 25.08 -8.55 -10.87
C TYR A 262 24.99 -9.40 -12.15
N GLY A 263 23.78 -9.76 -12.57
CA GLY A 263 23.51 -10.40 -13.85
C GLY A 263 22.74 -9.48 -14.79
N THR A 264 22.84 -9.74 -16.08
CA THR A 264 22.06 -9.07 -17.13
C THR A 264 21.00 -10.03 -17.68
N LEU A 265 20.07 -9.52 -18.47
CA LEU A 265 18.99 -10.33 -19.03
C LEU A 265 19.10 -10.47 -20.54
N GLN A 266 18.76 -11.65 -21.03
CA GLN A 266 18.65 -11.94 -22.46
C GLN A 266 17.41 -12.78 -22.73
N ALA A 267 16.78 -12.55 -23.88
CA ALA A 267 15.78 -13.43 -24.43
C ALA A 267 16.45 -14.64 -25.09
N GLN A 268 15.97 -15.83 -24.77
CA GLN A 268 16.54 -17.09 -25.21
C GLN A 268 15.41 -18.08 -25.50
N THR A 269 15.63 -18.99 -26.44
CA THR A 269 14.77 -20.16 -26.61
C THR A 269 14.70 -20.94 -25.29
N ASN A 270 13.52 -21.44 -24.94
CA ASN A 270 13.31 -22.20 -23.72
C ASN A 270 14.12 -23.51 -23.74
N LYS A 271 15.03 -23.66 -22.77
CA LYS A 271 15.91 -24.83 -22.57
C LYS A 271 15.49 -25.67 -21.38
N GLY A 272 14.48 -25.22 -20.62
CA GLY A 272 13.98 -25.93 -19.43
C GLY A 272 14.88 -25.86 -18.21
N ASP A 273 15.95 -25.06 -18.24
CA ASP A 273 16.86 -24.90 -17.10
C ASP A 273 16.41 -23.80 -16.12
N THR A 274 17.00 -23.78 -14.91
CA THR A 274 16.58 -22.86 -13.85
C THR A 274 17.08 -21.42 -14.01
N THR A 275 17.95 -21.13 -14.98
CA THR A 275 18.36 -19.75 -15.30
C THR A 275 17.29 -18.98 -16.07
N GLN A 276 16.28 -19.69 -16.57
CA GLN A 276 15.12 -19.18 -17.30
C GLN A 276 13.85 -19.16 -16.45
N THR A 277 13.96 -19.41 -15.14
CA THR A 277 12.81 -19.48 -14.24
C THR A 277 12.88 -18.43 -13.14
N TRP A 278 11.69 -17.99 -12.74
CA TRP A 278 11.46 -16.84 -11.89
C TRP A 278 10.42 -17.16 -10.83
N ARG A 279 10.41 -16.42 -9.72
CA ARG A 279 9.31 -16.40 -8.75
C ARG A 279 8.78 -14.99 -8.60
N LEU A 280 7.46 -14.89 -8.54
CA LEU A 280 6.75 -13.64 -8.33
C LEU A 280 6.25 -13.60 -6.89
N HIS A 281 6.85 -12.73 -6.09
CA HIS A 281 6.40 -12.50 -4.73
C HIS A 281 5.58 -11.22 -4.71
N GLN A 282 4.26 -11.37 -4.62
CA GLN A 282 3.37 -10.23 -4.34
C GLN A 282 3.79 -9.59 -3.02
N TYR A 283 4.07 -8.29 -3.06
CA TYR A 283 4.47 -7.57 -1.86
C TYR A 283 3.20 -7.13 -1.11
N PRO A 284 2.97 -7.58 0.13
CA PRO A 284 1.70 -7.30 0.79
C PRO A 284 1.69 -5.91 1.40
N PHE A 285 0.64 -5.17 1.08
CA PHE A 285 0.40 -3.83 1.56
C PHE A 285 -0.15 -3.87 2.98
N PRO A 286 0.19 -2.90 3.83
CA PRO A 286 -0.47 -2.80 5.11
C PRO A 286 -1.93 -2.34 4.94
N SER A 287 -2.80 -2.81 5.83
CA SER A 287 -4.21 -2.41 5.84
C SER A 287 -4.34 -0.89 5.96
N LEU A 288 -5.24 -0.34 5.14
CA LEU A 288 -5.66 1.06 5.19
C LEU A 288 -6.56 1.32 6.40
N PHE A 289 -7.14 0.29 6.98
CA PHE A 289 -8.10 0.40 8.08
C PHE A 289 -7.46 -0.01 9.39
N TRP A 290 -8.14 0.33 10.48
CA TRP A 290 -7.78 -0.18 11.80
C TRP A 290 -7.80 -1.71 11.80
N SER A 291 -6.64 -2.29 12.10
CA SER A 291 -6.42 -3.73 12.11
C SER A 291 -5.77 -4.15 13.41
N THR A 292 -6.03 -5.38 13.82
CA THR A 292 -5.14 -6.04 14.77
C THR A 292 -3.92 -6.59 14.03
N ILE A 293 -2.78 -6.71 14.71
CA ILE A 293 -1.54 -7.24 14.13
C ILE A 293 -1.15 -8.48 14.92
N GLN A 294 -1.33 -9.65 14.32
CA GLN A 294 -1.16 -10.95 14.95
C GLN A 294 0.18 -11.58 14.59
N ASN A 295 0.89 -12.08 15.59
CA ASN A 295 2.08 -12.89 15.40
C ASN A 295 1.67 -14.30 14.94
N LEU A 296 2.25 -14.78 13.84
CA LEU A 296 1.93 -16.11 13.30
C LEU A 296 2.43 -17.25 14.18
N LYS A 297 3.51 -17.03 14.95
CA LYS A 297 4.07 -18.08 15.80
C LYS A 297 3.32 -18.23 17.11
N THR A 298 3.03 -17.12 17.79
CA THR A 298 2.44 -17.13 19.13
C THR A 298 0.94 -16.93 19.12
N GLY A 299 0.36 -16.47 18.00
CA GLY A 299 -1.05 -16.12 17.90
C GLY A 299 -1.46 -14.85 18.67
N THR A 300 -0.50 -14.20 19.35
CA THR A 300 -0.74 -12.97 20.13
C THR A 300 -0.75 -11.75 19.23
N PHE A 301 -1.37 -10.68 19.72
CA PHE A 301 -1.52 -9.43 18.99
C PHE A 301 -0.70 -8.31 19.62
N LEU A 302 -0.22 -7.37 18.81
CA LEU A 302 0.37 -6.14 19.31
C LEU A 302 -0.66 -5.32 20.09
N LYS A 303 -0.28 -4.85 21.27
CA LYS A 303 -1.09 -4.01 22.15
C LYS A 303 -0.28 -2.85 22.68
N GLN A 304 -0.89 -1.67 22.77
CA GLN A 304 -0.34 -0.56 23.53
C GLN A 304 -0.81 -0.63 24.99
N ASP A 305 0.13 -0.55 25.92
CA ASP A 305 -0.11 -0.39 27.35
C ASP A 305 0.65 0.85 27.83
N SER A 306 -0.04 1.99 27.90
CA SER A 306 0.61 3.29 28.16
C SER A 306 1.73 3.55 27.13
N SER A 307 2.98 3.67 27.56
CA SER A 307 4.15 3.85 26.69
C SER A 307 4.80 2.54 26.22
N THR A 308 4.31 1.37 26.63
CA THR A 308 4.88 0.08 26.21
C THR A 308 4.05 -0.56 25.10
N VAL A 309 4.71 -1.41 24.31
CA VAL A 309 4.06 -2.32 23.38
C VAL A 309 4.23 -3.74 23.89
N SER A 310 3.12 -4.45 24.07
CA SER A 310 3.05 -5.75 24.74
C SER A 310 2.26 -6.75 23.89
N PRO A 311 2.46 -8.07 24.08
CA PRO A 311 1.60 -9.09 23.49
C PRO A 311 0.24 -9.14 24.19
N SER A 312 -0.82 -9.39 23.41
CA SER A 312 -2.20 -9.52 23.90
C SER A 312 -2.87 -10.75 23.30
N SER A 313 -3.93 -11.25 23.94
CA SER A 313 -4.83 -12.27 23.37
C SER A 313 -5.73 -11.74 22.24
N GLY A 314 -5.59 -10.46 21.87
CA GLY A 314 -6.34 -9.81 20.80
C GLY A 314 -7.41 -8.85 21.31
N ALA A 315 -8.26 -8.39 20.39
CA ALA A 315 -9.33 -7.45 20.70
C ALA A 315 -10.45 -8.15 21.47
N ARG A 316 -10.81 -7.65 22.66
CA ARG A 316 -11.98 -8.17 23.39
C ARG A 316 -13.30 -7.83 22.68
N ASN A 317 -13.32 -6.71 21.96
CA ASN A 317 -14.43 -6.25 21.11
C ASN A 317 -13.93 -5.10 20.21
N ALA A 318 -14.80 -4.57 19.33
CA ALA A 318 -14.46 -3.48 18.42
C ALA A 318 -14.06 -2.17 19.11
N LEU A 319 -14.40 -1.99 20.40
CA LEU A 319 -14.04 -0.81 21.21
C LEU A 319 -12.68 -0.97 21.93
N ASP A 320 -12.04 -2.13 21.85
CA ASP A 320 -10.69 -2.32 22.37
C ASP A 320 -9.68 -1.69 21.42
N TYR A 321 -9.50 -0.37 21.55
CA TYR A 321 -8.62 0.42 20.69
C TYR A 321 -7.13 0.20 20.99
N SER A 322 -6.79 -0.44 22.11
CA SER A 322 -5.40 -0.65 22.52
C SER A 322 -4.64 -1.61 21.60
N VAL A 323 -5.35 -2.52 20.92
CA VAL A 323 -4.80 -3.51 19.98
C VAL A 323 -5.04 -3.18 18.51
N GLN A 324 -5.60 -2.00 18.24
CA GLN A 324 -5.97 -1.57 16.89
C GLN A 324 -4.95 -0.59 16.37
N TRP A 325 -4.38 -0.94 15.24
CA TRP A 325 -3.25 -0.26 14.64
C TRP A 325 -3.52 0.06 13.18
N ARG A 326 -2.80 1.05 12.68
CA ARG A 326 -2.82 1.43 11.28
C ARG A 326 -1.43 1.83 10.84
N PHE A 327 -1.03 1.39 9.65
CA PHE A 327 0.17 1.89 9.01
C PHE A 327 -0.14 3.15 8.22
N ILE A 328 0.69 4.17 8.39
CA ILE A 328 0.59 5.44 7.68
C ILE A 328 1.89 5.64 6.93
N SER A 329 1.82 5.72 5.60
CA SER A 329 2.99 5.91 4.74
C SER A 329 3.66 7.25 5.03
N ASN A 330 4.98 7.25 5.06
CA ASN A 330 5.76 8.47 5.16
C ASN A 330 5.67 9.24 3.82
N PRO A 331 5.39 10.55 3.84
CA PRO A 331 5.16 11.33 2.62
C PRO A 331 6.40 11.48 1.74
N THR A 332 7.61 11.37 2.29
CA THR A 332 8.87 11.46 1.55
C THR A 332 9.52 10.09 1.31
N GLN A 333 9.08 9.05 2.01
CA GLN A 333 9.58 7.68 1.93
C GLN A 333 8.40 6.68 1.94
N PRO A 334 7.66 6.50 0.83
CA PRO A 334 6.32 5.91 0.90
C PRO A 334 6.26 4.41 1.23
N HIS A 335 7.42 3.73 1.28
CA HIS A 335 7.54 2.34 1.75
C HIS A 335 8.00 2.24 3.21
N HIS A 336 8.20 3.38 3.86
CA HIS A 336 8.37 3.48 5.30
C HIS A 336 7.06 3.97 5.90
N TYR A 337 6.69 3.38 7.03
CA TYR A 337 5.40 3.58 7.64
C TYR A 337 5.56 3.92 9.11
N SER A 338 4.74 4.84 9.59
CA SER A 338 4.44 4.95 11.00
C SER A 338 3.34 3.96 11.36
N LEU A 339 3.53 3.18 12.42
CA LEU A 339 2.51 2.28 12.95
C LEU A 339 1.79 2.97 14.10
N VAL A 340 0.57 3.45 13.86
CA VAL A 340 -0.20 4.31 14.77
C VAL A 340 -1.26 3.51 15.52
N ASN A 341 -1.40 3.76 16.82
CA ASN A 341 -2.44 3.18 17.66
C ASN A 341 -3.76 3.98 17.59
N ARG A 342 -4.90 3.29 17.49
CA ARG A 342 -6.23 3.91 17.41
C ARG A 342 -6.62 4.69 18.66
N GLY A 343 -6.28 4.18 19.84
CA GLY A 343 -6.74 4.74 21.11
C GLY A 343 -6.02 6.02 21.51
N THR A 344 -4.74 6.13 21.14
CA THR A 344 -3.85 7.21 21.60
C THR A 344 -3.33 8.11 20.49
N GLY A 345 -3.36 7.66 19.23
CA GLY A 345 -2.66 8.31 18.11
C GLY A 345 -1.14 8.17 18.17
N TRP A 346 -0.60 7.41 19.14
CA TRP A 346 0.84 7.25 19.31
C TRP A 346 1.41 6.27 18.28
N VAL A 347 2.67 6.49 17.92
CA VAL A 347 3.43 5.65 17.00
C VAL A 347 4.25 4.61 17.75
N VAL A 348 4.42 3.45 17.13
CA VAL A 348 5.38 2.45 17.57
C VAL A 348 6.80 2.95 17.25
N VAL A 349 7.70 2.89 18.24
CA VAL A 349 9.09 3.36 18.15
C VAL A 349 10.04 2.23 18.55
N GLY A 350 11.03 1.97 17.69
CA GLY A 350 12.15 1.06 17.97
C GLY A 350 13.35 1.84 18.49
N ARG A 351 14.01 1.35 19.55
CA ARG A 351 15.17 2.04 20.16
C ARG A 351 16.48 1.29 19.94
N LYS A 352 17.57 2.03 19.71
CA LYS A 352 18.91 1.48 19.41
C LYS A 352 19.62 0.85 20.61
N THR A 353 19.41 1.40 21.81
CA THR A 353 20.21 1.07 23.01
C THR A 353 19.68 -0.11 23.83
N SER A 354 18.50 -0.60 23.50
CA SER A 354 17.86 -1.76 24.11
C SER A 354 16.81 -2.21 23.09
N PRO A 355 16.66 -3.51 22.76
CA PRO A 355 15.74 -3.98 21.73
C PRO A 355 14.28 -3.83 22.21
N THR A 356 13.88 -2.63 22.60
CA THR A 356 12.55 -2.33 23.12
C THR A 356 11.72 -1.68 22.03
N VAL A 357 10.50 -2.17 21.91
CA VAL A 357 9.45 -1.55 21.12
C VAL A 357 8.52 -0.83 22.09
N THR A 358 8.27 0.45 21.82
CA THR A 358 7.43 1.30 22.69
C THR A 358 6.44 2.09 21.87
N ALA A 359 5.50 2.76 22.55
CA ALA A 359 4.59 3.71 21.95
C ALA A 359 4.93 5.12 22.42
N ALA A 360 4.99 6.08 21.50
CA ALA A 360 5.27 7.48 21.81
C ALA A 360 4.46 8.43 20.92
N ASN A 361 4.27 9.67 21.37
CA ASN A 361 3.55 10.66 20.60
C ASN A 361 4.39 11.14 19.40
N SER A 362 3.85 11.05 18.18
CA SER A 362 4.52 11.41 16.92
C SER A 362 4.94 12.88 16.84
N SER A 363 4.22 13.79 17.52
CA SER A 363 4.52 15.22 17.55
C SER A 363 5.83 15.58 18.28
N GLN A 364 6.46 14.62 18.96
CA GLN A 364 7.70 14.83 19.71
C GLN A 364 8.97 14.63 18.87
N GLY A 365 8.85 14.29 17.57
CA GLY A 365 10.01 14.10 16.70
C GLY A 365 10.84 12.87 17.04
N GLU A 366 10.19 11.81 17.50
CA GLU A 366 10.84 10.59 17.99
C GLU A 366 11.57 9.85 16.86
N ASN A 367 12.91 9.82 16.95
CA ASN A 367 13.76 8.96 16.13
C ASN A 367 13.35 7.48 16.34
N GLY A 368 13.27 6.73 15.23
CA GLY A 368 12.88 5.32 15.23
C GLY A 368 11.38 5.06 15.10
N GLY A 369 10.57 6.07 14.77
CA GLY A 369 9.12 5.92 14.52
C GLY A 369 8.74 5.40 13.13
N LEU A 370 9.72 5.13 12.26
CA LEU A 370 9.51 4.64 10.90
C LEU A 370 9.90 3.17 10.77
N TRP A 371 9.06 2.44 10.05
CA TRP A 371 9.17 1.02 9.85
C TRP A 371 9.00 0.67 8.37
N ALA A 372 9.94 -0.08 7.82
CA ALA A 372 9.78 -0.76 6.56
C ALA A 372 9.08 -2.10 6.76
N ARG A 373 8.52 -2.66 5.69
CA ARG A 373 7.96 -4.01 5.71
C ARG A 373 8.78 -4.94 4.81
N GLU A 374 8.77 -6.23 5.11
CA GLU A 374 9.25 -7.24 4.16
C GLU A 374 8.61 -8.59 4.41
N ARG A 375 8.58 -9.41 3.34
CA ARG A 375 8.13 -10.79 3.43
C ARG A 375 9.06 -11.57 4.34
N ALA A 376 8.47 -12.30 5.28
CA ALA A 376 9.14 -13.23 6.17
C ALA A 376 8.29 -14.50 6.24
N GLY A 377 8.71 -15.56 5.56
CA GLY A 377 7.97 -16.81 5.43
C GLY A 377 6.55 -16.60 4.87
N GLN A 378 5.55 -16.99 5.66
CA GLN A 378 4.13 -16.85 5.31
C GLN A 378 3.53 -15.51 5.75
N GLY A 379 4.27 -14.73 6.56
CA GLY A 379 3.83 -13.44 7.08
C GLY A 379 4.76 -12.29 6.69
N MET A 380 4.73 -11.25 7.51
CA MET A 380 5.49 -10.01 7.28
C MET A 380 6.32 -9.62 8.48
N ALA A 381 7.58 -9.31 8.24
CA ALA A 381 8.41 -8.59 9.18
C ALA A 381 8.17 -7.09 9.05
N THR A 382 8.13 -6.39 10.19
CA THR A 382 8.05 -4.94 10.29
C THR A 382 9.36 -4.45 10.89
N VAL A 383 10.21 -3.82 10.08
CA VAL A 383 11.63 -3.58 10.35
C VAL A 383 11.87 -2.09 10.56
N ASN A 384 12.45 -1.74 11.69
CA ASN A 384 12.71 -0.34 12.00
C ASN A 384 13.76 0.24 11.05
N THR A 385 13.53 1.45 10.54
CA THR A 385 14.44 2.08 9.57
C THR A 385 15.75 2.56 10.19
N GLU A 386 15.80 2.72 11.52
CA GLU A 386 16.99 3.19 12.24
C GLU A 386 17.73 2.08 12.98
N THR A 387 16.99 1.24 13.71
CA THR A 387 17.60 0.16 14.50
C THR A 387 17.85 -1.10 13.69
N VAL A 388 17.25 -1.19 12.48
CA VAL A 388 17.21 -2.38 11.60
C VAL A 388 16.66 -3.65 12.27
N GLY A 389 16.05 -3.51 13.46
CA GLY A 389 15.39 -4.59 14.17
C GLY A 389 13.95 -4.78 13.68
N ALA A 390 13.54 -6.03 13.50
CA ALA A 390 12.14 -6.39 13.28
C ALA A 390 11.38 -6.42 14.62
N ILE A 391 10.10 -6.04 14.59
CA ILE A 391 9.18 -6.31 15.69
C ILE A 391 9.12 -7.83 15.89
N ASP A 392 9.49 -8.28 17.08
CA ASP A 392 9.61 -9.68 17.47
C ASP A 392 8.84 -9.92 18.77
N HIS A 393 8.15 -11.05 18.85
CA HIS A 393 7.64 -11.60 20.10
C HIS A 393 8.44 -12.84 20.51
N TYR A 394 9.64 -12.61 21.05
CA TYR A 394 10.64 -13.66 21.24
C TYR A 394 10.21 -14.63 22.34
N ALA A 395 10.33 -15.93 22.07
CA ALA A 395 10.01 -17.03 22.99
C ALA A 395 8.56 -17.03 23.54
N GLY A 396 7.65 -16.23 22.99
CA GLY A 396 6.28 -16.10 23.50
C GLY A 396 6.21 -15.47 24.91
N GLY A 397 7.18 -14.62 25.26
CA GLY A 397 7.28 -13.96 26.55
C GLY A 397 6.23 -12.87 26.80
N SER A 398 6.53 -11.95 27.71
CA SER A 398 5.64 -10.83 28.05
C SER A 398 5.99 -9.51 27.35
N THR A 399 6.98 -9.52 26.45
CA THR A 399 7.54 -8.32 25.81
C THR A 399 7.49 -8.40 24.28
N ILE A 400 7.34 -7.24 23.65
CA ILE A 400 7.57 -7.05 22.21
C ILE A 400 8.87 -6.27 22.06
N GLU A 401 9.76 -6.79 21.23
CA GLU A 401 11.15 -6.34 21.15
C GLU A 401 11.57 -6.11 19.69
N ALA A 402 12.63 -5.32 19.49
CA ALA A 402 13.17 -5.03 18.17
C ALA A 402 14.44 -5.87 17.94
N TYR A 403 14.28 -7.09 17.43
CA TYR A 403 15.39 -8.03 17.23
C TYR A 403 16.01 -7.92 15.83
N PRO A 404 17.32 -8.19 15.66
CA PRO A 404 17.98 -8.09 14.36
C PRO A 404 17.27 -8.94 13.29
N ASN A 405 16.91 -8.30 12.19
CA ASN A 405 16.29 -8.98 11.08
C ASN A 405 17.35 -9.42 10.07
N ASN A 406 17.88 -10.63 10.27
CA ASN A 406 18.95 -11.22 9.46
C ASN A 406 18.45 -11.82 8.14
N GLY A 407 17.17 -11.62 7.78
CA GLY A 407 16.60 -12.08 6.52
C GLY A 407 16.36 -13.60 6.46
N THR A 408 16.49 -14.33 7.58
CA THR A 408 15.95 -15.68 7.68
C THR A 408 14.49 -15.63 8.13
N ASP A 409 13.70 -16.63 7.72
CA ASP A 409 12.29 -16.76 8.09
C ASP A 409 12.14 -17.10 9.59
N ASN A 410 12.45 -16.14 10.47
CA ASN A 410 12.18 -16.23 11.89
C ASN A 410 10.65 -16.16 12.10
N PRO A 411 9.99 -17.24 12.56
CA PRO A 411 8.54 -17.25 12.71
C PRO A 411 8.03 -16.22 13.73
N TYR A 412 8.86 -15.79 14.69
CA TYR A 412 8.51 -14.75 15.66
C TYR A 412 8.52 -13.33 15.08
N HIS A 413 9.14 -13.11 13.91
CA HIS A 413 9.05 -11.86 13.15
C HIS A 413 7.86 -11.82 12.18
N GLN A 414 7.09 -12.91 12.07
CA GLN A 414 6.04 -13.00 11.06
C GLN A 414 4.72 -12.51 11.62
N TRP A 415 4.22 -11.42 11.05
CA TRP A 415 2.96 -10.81 11.46
C TRP A 415 1.98 -10.74 10.30
N ILE A 416 0.69 -10.83 10.63
CA ILE A 416 -0.42 -10.56 9.71
C ILE A 416 -1.29 -9.44 10.26
N SER A 417 -1.83 -8.61 9.36
CA SER A 417 -2.82 -7.58 9.73
C SER A 417 -4.22 -8.11 9.46
N VAL A 418 -5.05 -8.13 10.50
CA VAL A 418 -6.44 -8.58 10.41
C VAL A 418 -7.34 -7.38 10.63
N ARG A 419 -8.16 -7.05 9.62
CA ARG A 419 -9.09 -5.90 9.71
C ARG A 419 -10.10 -6.10 10.82
N VAL A 420 -10.36 -5.06 11.60
CA VAL A 420 -11.46 -5.06 12.58
C VAL A 420 -12.73 -4.59 11.87
N ILE A 421 -13.69 -5.50 11.65
CA ILE A 421 -14.97 -5.17 11.03
C ILE A 421 -15.98 -4.84 12.13
N GLY A 422 -16.62 -3.68 12.01
CA GLY A 422 -17.64 -3.20 12.93
C GLY A 422 -18.99 -3.91 12.80
N SER A 423 -19.07 -5.21 13.10
CA SER A 423 -20.35 -5.84 13.40
C SER A 423 -20.17 -7.17 14.14
N ARG A 424 -20.66 -7.19 15.40
CA ARG A 424 -20.85 -8.34 16.30
C ARG A 424 -19.80 -9.47 16.23
N ALA A 425 -18.86 -9.40 17.17
CA ALA A 425 -18.10 -10.50 17.75
C ALA A 425 -18.21 -11.86 17.04
N ILE A 426 -17.24 -12.18 16.19
CA ILE A 426 -16.94 -13.58 15.85
C ILE A 426 -16.09 -14.11 17.00
N PHE A 427 -16.75 -14.65 18.02
CA PHE A 427 -16.11 -15.56 18.96
C PHE A 427 -15.77 -16.85 18.23
N CYS A 428 -14.51 -17.06 17.87
CA CYS A 428 -14.01 -18.43 17.71
C CYS A 428 -13.54 -18.90 19.09
N SER A 429 -14.43 -19.57 19.82
CA SER A 429 -14.06 -20.42 20.94
C SER A 429 -13.88 -21.86 20.45
N ARG A 430 -12.66 -22.38 20.49
CA ARG A 430 -12.26 -23.42 21.45
C ARG A 430 -10.76 -23.63 21.40
#